data_AF-A0A7T7AKF4-F1
#
_entry.id   AF-A0A7T7AKF4-F1
#
_cell.length_a   1.000
_cell.length_b   1.000
_cell.length_c   1.000
_cell.angle_alpha   90.00
_cell.angle_beta   90.00
_cell.angle_gamma   90.00
#
_symmetry.space_group_name_H-M   'P 1'
#
loop_
_entity.id
_entity.type
_entity.pdbx_description
1 polymer ?
#
loop_
_entity_poly.entity_id
_entity_poly.type
_entity_poly.pdbx_seq_one_letter_code
_entity_poly.pdbx_strand_id
1 'polypeptide(L)'
;MTLLEQMRVARHAAAQAANVVDADIWRWFATVMEDRRIRWCFDGNAWLVSVDHRHVATDPCFDSAIRIAKSESERRMRRSERCRNEPQCSDAPSSLPI
;
A
#
# COMPACT_ATOMS: atom_id res chain seq x y z
N MET A 1 -8.95 -38.82 5.37
CA MET A 1 -8.91 -37.74 4.36
C MET A 1 -8.09 -38.22 3.17
N THR A 2 -8.69 -38.32 1.97
CA THR A 2 -8.00 -38.77 0.76
C THR A 2 -7.10 -37.68 0.17
N LEU A 3 -6.11 -38.05 -0.64
CA LEU A 3 -5.20 -37.10 -1.30
C LEU A 3 -5.94 -36.06 -2.16
N LEU A 4 -7.00 -36.48 -2.86
CA LEU A 4 -7.87 -35.60 -3.64
C LEU A 4 -8.57 -34.55 -2.78
N GLU A 5 -9.01 -34.93 -1.58
CA GLU A 5 -9.65 -34.01 -0.64
C GLU A 5 -8.65 -32.98 -0.11
N GLN A 6 -7.43 -33.40 0.22
CA GLN A 6 -6.36 -32.50 0.63
C GLN A 6 -6.00 -31.49 -0.47
N MET A 7 -5.90 -31.94 -1.73
CA MET A 7 -5.64 -31.04 -2.86
C MET A 7 -6.76 -30.02 -3.08
N ARG A 8 -8.03 -30.42 -2.93
CA ARG A 8 -9.18 -29.51 -3.04
C ARG A 8 -9.16 -28.45 -1.95
N VAL A 9 -8.94 -28.85 -0.70
CA VAL A 9 -8.83 -27.93 0.44
C VAL A 9 -7.70 -26.93 0.21
N ALA A 10 -6.51 -27.39 -0.22
CA ALA A 10 -5.38 -26.53 -0.49
C ALA A 10 -5.67 -25.50 -1.61
N ARG A 11 -6.30 -25.95 -2.71
CA ARG A 11 -6.69 -25.05 -3.81
C ARG A 11 -7.73 -24.01 -3.37
N HIS A 12 -8.71 -24.43 -2.55
CA HIS A 12 -9.73 -23.52 -2.05
C HIS A 12 -9.13 -22.47 -1.12
N ALA A 13 -8.27 -22.88 -0.19
CA ALA A 13 -7.55 -21.97 0.70
C ALA A 13 -6.68 -20.97 -0.09
N ALA A 14 -5.97 -21.44 -1.12
CA ALA A 14 -5.18 -20.57 -2.00
C ALA A 14 -6.05 -19.54 -2.74
N ALA A 15 -7.19 -19.96 -3.28
CA ALA A 15 -8.13 -19.06 -3.95
C ALA A 15 -8.74 -18.03 -2.98
N GLN A 16 -9.09 -18.45 -1.76
CA GLN A 16 -9.58 -17.54 -0.72
C GLN A 16 -8.52 -16.51 -0.32
N ALA A 17 -7.26 -16.94 -0.14
CA ALA A 17 -6.16 -16.05 0.20
C ALA A 17 -5.94 -14.99 -0.91
N ALA A 18 -5.94 -15.41 -2.17
CA ALA A 18 -5.84 -14.49 -3.31
C ALA A 18 -7.00 -13.48 -3.32
N ASN A 19 -8.23 -13.96 -3.14
CA ASN A 19 -9.42 -13.11 -3.10
C ASN A 19 -9.37 -12.08 -1.96
N VAL A 20 -8.86 -12.45 -0.78
CA VAL A 20 -8.72 -11.51 0.35
C VAL A 20 -7.72 -10.40 0.00
N VAL A 21 -6.58 -10.75 -0.58
CA VAL A 21 -5.55 -9.78 -1.01
C VAL A 21 -6.11 -8.84 -2.08
N ASP A 22 -6.80 -9.39 -3.08
CA ASP A 22 -7.39 -8.59 -4.15
C ASP A 22 -8.49 -7.67 -3.61
N ALA A 23 -9.36 -8.16 -2.74
CA ALA A 23 -10.40 -7.34 -2.11
C ALA A 23 -9.81 -6.19 -1.29
N ASP A 24 -8.71 -6.42 -0.59
CA ASP A 24 -8.01 -5.39 0.17
C ASP A 24 -7.35 -4.33 -0.76
N ILE A 25 -6.80 -4.74 -1.90
CA ILE A 25 -6.29 -3.82 -2.93
C ILE A 25 -7.43 -2.96 -3.50
N TRP A 26 -8.55 -3.59 -3.87
CA TRP A 26 -9.69 -2.89 -4.46
C TRP A 26 -10.37 -1.92 -3.50
N ARG A 27 -10.47 -2.26 -2.20
CA ARG A 27 -10.99 -1.33 -1.20
C ARG A 27 -10.13 -0.08 -1.10
N TRP A 28 -8.81 -0.25 -1.00
CA TRP A 28 -7.89 0.88 -0.98
C TRP A 28 -7.99 1.71 -2.26
N PHE A 29 -8.00 1.06 -3.42
CA PHE A 29 -8.11 1.73 -4.72
C PHE A 29 -9.40 2.53 -4.85
N ALA A 30 -10.53 1.96 -4.46
CA ALA A 30 -11.82 2.64 -4.48
C ALA A 30 -11.79 3.91 -3.62
N THR A 31 -11.27 3.82 -2.40
CA THR A 31 -11.13 4.99 -1.51
C THR A 31 -10.27 6.09 -2.12
N VAL A 32 -9.08 5.78 -2.65
CA VAL A 32 -8.21 6.82 -3.24
C VAL A 32 -8.75 7.39 -4.56
N MET A 33 -9.55 6.61 -5.27
CA MET A 33 -10.23 7.02 -6.50
C MET A 33 -11.40 7.97 -6.19
N GLU A 34 -12.22 7.64 -5.19
CA GLU A 34 -13.30 8.49 -4.70
C GLU A 34 -12.77 9.84 -4.19
N ASP A 35 -11.64 9.82 -3.47
CA ASP A 35 -10.95 11.03 -3.01
C ASP A 35 -10.25 11.82 -4.15
N ARG A 36 -10.24 11.29 -5.39
CA ARG A 36 -9.53 11.84 -6.57
C ARG A 36 -8.02 12.02 -6.37
N ARG A 37 -7.43 11.23 -5.47
CA ARG A 37 -6.01 11.31 -5.09
C ARG A 37 -5.11 10.52 -6.03
N ILE A 38 -5.67 9.60 -6.80
CA ILE A 38 -4.96 8.77 -7.76
C ILE A 38 -5.12 9.29 -9.19
N ARG A 39 -4.02 9.24 -9.96
CA ARG A 39 -3.98 9.43 -11.40
C ARG A 39 -3.21 8.28 -12.02
N TRP A 40 -3.68 7.76 -13.14
CA TRP A 40 -2.98 6.76 -13.92
C TRP A 40 -2.90 7.19 -15.38
N CYS A 41 -1.80 6.87 -16.03
CA CYS A 41 -1.59 7.09 -17.46
C CYS A 41 -0.91 5.86 -18.06
N PHE A 42 -1.26 5.48 -19.28
CA PHE A 42 -0.52 4.50 -20.06
C PHE A 42 0.26 5.22 -21.14
N ASP A 43 1.58 5.08 -21.14
CA ASP A 43 2.47 5.78 -22.07
C ASP A 43 2.74 5.01 -23.39
N GLY A 44 2.10 3.85 -23.56
CA GLY A 44 2.33 2.94 -24.68
C GLY A 44 3.21 1.74 -24.35
N ASN A 45 3.97 1.79 -23.25
CA ASN A 45 4.84 0.71 -22.79
C ASN A 45 4.55 0.30 -21.33
N ALA A 46 4.19 1.25 -20.48
CA ALA A 46 3.93 1.02 -19.07
C ALA A 46 2.79 1.88 -18.51
N TRP A 47 2.21 1.38 -17.43
CA TRP A 47 1.29 2.10 -16.58
C TRP A 47 2.04 2.94 -15.56
N LEU A 48 1.88 4.24 -15.66
CA LEU A 48 2.38 5.25 -14.74
C LEU A 48 1.28 5.57 -13.75
N VAL A 49 1.49 5.25 -12.47
CA VAL A 49 0.52 5.53 -11.40
C VAL A 49 1.10 6.58 -10.47
N SER A 50 0.30 7.62 -10.22
CA SER A 50 0.60 8.69 -9.29
C SER A 50 -0.48 8.79 -8.22
N VAL A 51 -0.08 8.90 -6.96
CA VAL A 51 -0.98 9.08 -5.81
C VAL A 51 -0.51 10.32 -5.06
N ASP A 52 -1.43 11.21 -4.67
CA ASP A 52 -1.14 12.47 -3.97
C ASP A 52 -0.14 13.36 -4.71
N HIS A 53 -0.35 13.53 -6.02
CA HIS A 53 0.54 14.30 -6.91
C HIS A 53 1.98 13.78 -7.00
N ARG A 54 2.24 12.57 -6.49
CA ARG A 54 3.55 11.93 -6.57
C ARG A 54 3.46 10.68 -7.42
N HIS A 55 4.42 10.52 -8.33
CA HIS A 55 4.61 9.27 -9.03
C HIS A 55 5.02 8.16 -8.04
N VAL A 56 4.25 7.06 -8.01
CA VAL A 56 4.45 5.97 -7.04
C VAL A 56 4.81 4.64 -7.71
N ALA A 57 4.39 4.41 -8.96
CA ALA A 57 4.67 3.15 -9.64
C ALA A 57 4.74 3.33 -11.16
N THR A 58 5.64 2.56 -11.79
CA THR A 58 5.67 2.32 -13.23
C THR A 58 5.76 0.82 -13.46
N ASP A 59 4.79 0.23 -14.16
CA ASP A 59 4.82 -1.21 -14.49
C ASP A 59 4.06 -1.49 -15.80
N PRO A 60 4.51 -2.42 -16.66
CA PRO A 60 3.78 -2.83 -17.85
C PRO A 60 2.37 -3.38 -17.57
N CYS A 61 2.13 -3.93 -16.38
CA CYS A 61 0.84 -4.46 -15.96
C CYS A 61 0.13 -3.49 -14.99
N PHE A 62 -1.14 -3.18 -15.29
CA PHE A 62 -1.94 -2.30 -14.44
C PHE A 62 -2.09 -2.83 -13.01
N ASP A 63 -2.42 -4.12 -12.83
CA ASP A 63 -2.59 -4.71 -11.49
C ASP A 63 -1.29 -4.60 -10.67
N SER A 64 -0.14 -4.95 -11.28
CA SER A 64 1.17 -4.81 -10.64
C SER A 64 1.43 -3.35 -10.24
N ALA A 65 1.17 -2.39 -11.14
CA ALA A 65 1.33 -0.96 -10.84
C ALA A 65 0.46 -0.51 -9.65
N ILE A 66 -0.79 -0.98 -9.57
CA ILE A 66 -1.71 -0.67 -8.46
C ILE A 66 -1.26 -1.31 -7.14
N ARG A 67 -0.76 -2.55 -7.16
CA ARG A 67 -0.19 -3.22 -5.97
C ARG A 67 1.03 -2.46 -5.44
N ILE A 68 1.94 -2.05 -6.34
CA ILE A 68 3.11 -1.26 -5.98
C ILE A 68 2.69 0.09 -5.41
N ALA A 69 1.74 0.76 -6.06
CA ALA A 69 1.19 2.03 -5.60
C ALA A 69 0.61 1.94 -4.18
N LYS A 70 -0.17 0.89 -3.88
CA LYS A 70 -0.69 0.62 -2.54
C LYS A 70 0.42 0.50 -1.51
N SER A 71 1.41 -0.34 -1.81
CA SER A 71 2.55 -0.59 -0.91
C SER A 71 3.32 0.70 -0.60
N GLU A 72 3.54 1.55 -1.60
CA GLU A 72 4.20 2.85 -1.40
C GLU A 72 3.35 3.84 -0.61
N SER A 73 2.03 3.88 -0.84
CA SER A 73 1.11 4.70 -0.04
C SER A 73 1.10 4.29 1.43
N GLU A 74 1.07 3.00 1.73
CA GLU A 74 1.14 2.49 3.11
C GLU A 74 2.48 2.79 3.78
N ARG A 75 3.60 2.60 3.06
CA ARG A 75 4.93 2.98 3.55
C ARG A 75 4.99 4.45 3.91
N ARG A 76 4.35 5.31 3.11
CA ARG A 76 4.30 6.74 3.36
C ARG A 76 3.47 7.07 4.60
N MET A 77 2.31 6.44 4.76
CA MET A 77 1.48 6.61 5.96
C MET A 77 2.28 6.29 7.22
N ARG A 78 2.98 5.16 7.23
CA ARG A 78 3.85 4.75 8.35
C ARG A 78 5.02 5.69 8.59
N ARG A 79 5.62 6.27 7.53
CA ARG A 79 6.68 7.29 7.68
C ARG A 79 6.13 8.57 8.29
N SER A 80 5.00 9.05 7.82
CA SER A 80 4.33 10.24 8.37
C SER A 80 3.97 10.06 9.84
N GLU A 81 3.47 8.88 10.22
CA GLU A 81 3.18 8.52 11.62
C GLU A 81 4.45 8.45 12.47
N ARG A 82 5.53 7.86 11.95
CA ARG A 82 6.82 7.84 12.65
C ARG A 82 7.37 9.24 12.92
N CYS A 83 7.37 10.12 11.93
CA CYS A 83 7.81 11.51 12.10
C CYS A 83 6.88 12.28 13.06
N ARG A 84 5.58 11.95 13.11
CA ARG A 84 4.65 12.56 14.07
C ARG A 84 4.91 12.10 15.51
N ASN A 85 5.41 10.88 15.67
CA ASN A 85 5.69 10.28 16.97
C ASN A 85 7.15 10.46 17.44
N GLU A 86 7.96 11.27 16.75
CA GLU A 86 9.27 11.66 17.28
C GLU A 86 9.06 12.54 18.53
N PRO A 87 9.64 12.16 19.69
CA PRO A 87 9.61 13.01 20.86
C PRO A 87 10.35 14.31 20.54
N GLN A 88 9.67 15.45 20.67
CA GLN A 88 10.27 16.76 20.55
C GLN A 88 11.47 16.86 21.48
N CYS A 89 12.67 17.02 20.92
CA CYS A 89 13.88 17.44 21.62
C CYS A 89 13.70 18.89 22.09
N SER A 90 12.86 19.14 23.10
CA SER A 90 12.71 20.47 23.72
C SER A 90 12.76 20.48 25.24
N ASP A 91 12.78 19.34 25.91
CA ASP A 91 12.96 19.30 27.37
C ASP A 91 14.41 19.02 27.75
N ALA A 92 15.31 19.94 27.36
CA ALA A 92 16.56 20.09 28.09
C ALA A 92 16.25 20.97 29.31
N PRO A 93 16.31 20.45 30.56
CA PRO A 93 16.20 21.33 31.71
C PRO A 93 17.43 22.26 31.70
N SER A 94 17.18 23.53 31.39
CA SER A 94 18.11 24.62 31.63
C SER A 94 18.33 24.72 33.13
N SER A 95 19.41 24.12 33.61
CA SER A 95 19.80 24.25 35.02
C SER A 95 21.31 24.30 35.13
N LEU A 96 21.85 25.51 34.94
CA LEU A 96 22.88 26.17 35.75
C LEU A 96 22.76 27.68 35.45
N PRO A 97 23.19 28.64 36.30
CA PRO A 97 23.80 28.55 37.64
C PRO A 97 23.17 29.50 38.69
N ILE A 98 23.41 29.29 39.99
CA ILE A 98 23.88 30.30 40.97
C ILE A 98 24.72 29.57 42.02
#